data_AF-A0A1C8YZM8-F1
#
_entry.id   AF-A0A1C8YZM8-F1
#
_cell.length_a   1.000
_cell.length_b   1.000
_cell.length_c   1.000
_cell.angle_alpha   90.00
_cell.angle_beta   90.00
_cell.angle_gamma   90.00
#
_symmetry.space_group_name_H-M   'P 1'
#
loop_
_entity.id
_entity.type
_entity.pdbx_description
1 polymer ?
#
loop_
_entity_poly.entity_id
_entity_poly.type
_entity_poly.pdbx_seq_one_letter_code
_entity_poly.pdbx_strand_id
1 'polypeptide(L)'
;YLLIRFNILLENSTLGQFLLLMSGMTMFMAGLGANFEFDLKKIIALSTLSQLGLMMSILSMGFYKLAFFHLLTHALFKALLFMCAGVIIHNTKNAQDIRFMGNLSMSMPLTCSCFNVANLALCGMPFLAG
;
A
#
# COMPACT_ATOMS: atom_id res chain seq x y z
N TYR A 1 -11.52 -7.64 4.75
CA TYR A 1 -11.72 -8.55 5.89
C TYR A 1 -13.08 -9.24 5.89
N LEU A 2 -14.21 -8.52 5.81
CA LEU A 2 -15.54 -9.16 5.76
C LEU A 2 -15.64 -10.23 4.65
N LEU A 3 -15.24 -9.89 3.42
CA LEU A 3 -15.25 -10.83 2.29
C LEU A 3 -14.31 -12.04 2.50
N ILE A 4 -13.24 -11.88 3.28
CA ILE A 4 -12.33 -13.00 3.65
C ILE A 4 -13.08 -14.00 4.56
N ARG A 5 -13.98 -13.53 5.44
CA ARG A 5 -14.79 -14.40 6.31
C ARG A 5 -15.85 -15.19 5.54
N PHE A 6 -16.33 -14.64 4.43
CA PHE A 6 -17.29 -15.28 3.52
C PHE A 6 -16.59 -15.90 2.29
N ASN A 7 -15.32 -16.31 2.42
CA ASN A 7 -14.52 -16.89 1.34
C ASN A 7 -15.21 -18.07 0.62
N ILE A 8 -15.88 -18.96 1.35
CA ILE A 8 -16.55 -20.16 0.81
C ILE A 8 -17.62 -19.77 -0.22
N LEU A 9 -18.27 -18.61 -0.07
CA LEU A 9 -19.28 -18.12 -1.02
C LEU A 9 -18.65 -17.49 -2.28
N LEU A 10 -17.38 -17.09 -2.21
CA LEU A 10 -16.67 -16.41 -3.29
C LEU A 10 -15.94 -17.39 -4.20
N GLU A 11 -15.46 -18.51 -3.65
CA GLU A 11 -14.70 -19.52 -4.38
C GLU A 11 -15.51 -20.07 -5.57
N ASN A 12 -14.91 -20.01 -6.78
CA ASN A 12 -15.50 -20.47 -8.05
C ASN A 12 -16.87 -19.85 -8.43
N SER A 13 -17.23 -18.72 -7.83
CA SER A 13 -18.47 -18.00 -8.15
C SER A 13 -18.27 -16.99 -9.31
N THR A 14 -19.35 -16.67 -10.02
CA THR A 14 -19.38 -15.57 -11.01
C THR A 14 -19.05 -14.22 -10.36
N LEU A 15 -19.44 -14.05 -9.09
CA LEU A 15 -19.13 -12.87 -8.30
C LEU A 15 -17.63 -12.74 -8.02
N GLY A 16 -16.92 -13.86 -7.81
CA GLY A 16 -15.46 -13.89 -7.73
C GLY A 16 -14.79 -13.39 -9.00
N GLN A 17 -15.23 -13.85 -10.18
CA GLN A 17 -14.70 -13.39 -11.47
C GLN A 17 -14.96 -11.89 -11.71
N PHE A 18 -16.15 -11.40 -11.35
CA PHE A 18 -16.44 -9.97 -11.43
C PHE A 18 -15.57 -9.14 -10.47
N LEU A 19 -15.37 -9.60 -9.24
CA LEU A 19 -14.47 -8.97 -8.27
C LEU A 19 -13.03 -8.95 -8.77
N LEU A 20 -12.56 -10.01 -9.43
CA LEU A 20 -11.22 -10.06 -10.00
C LEU A 20 -11.02 -8.92 -11.00
N LEU A 21 -11.96 -8.74 -11.94
CA LEU A 21 -11.89 -7.65 -12.92
C LEU A 21 -11.89 -6.27 -12.26
N MET A 22 -12.83 -6.03 -11.34
CA MET A 22 -12.92 -4.75 -10.64
C MET A 22 -11.66 -4.45 -9.82
N SER A 23 -11.14 -5.47 -9.13
CA SER A 23 -9.93 -5.33 -8.33
C SER A 23 -8.69 -5.02 -9.18
N GLY A 24 -8.53 -5.67 -10.34
CA GLY A 24 -7.47 -5.36 -11.30
C GLY A 24 -7.55 -3.92 -11.83
N MET A 25 -8.75 -3.46 -12.17
CA MET A 25 -8.96 -2.07 -12.60
C MET A 25 -8.62 -1.06 -11.48
N THR A 26 -9.02 -1.32 -10.24
CA THR A 26 -8.68 -0.45 -9.10
C THR A 26 -7.19 -0.39 -8.83
N MET A 27 -6.49 -1.54 -8.92
CA MET A 27 -5.04 -1.61 -8.76
C MET A 27 -4.33 -0.74 -9.80
N PHE A 28 -4.73 -0.88 -11.06
CA PHE A 28 -4.15 -0.15 -12.17
C PHE A 28 -4.40 1.36 -12.07
N MET A 29 -5.66 1.77 -11.83
CA MET A 29 -6.02 3.18 -11.71
C MET A 29 -5.30 3.87 -10.54
N ALA A 30 -5.23 3.20 -9.39
CA ALA A 30 -4.52 3.71 -8.22
C ALA A 30 -3.02 3.84 -8.46
N GLY A 31 -2.40 2.84 -9.11
CA GLY A 31 -0.99 2.86 -9.47
C GLY A 31 -0.64 3.98 -10.45
N LEU A 32 -1.46 4.17 -11.49
CA LEU A 32 -1.29 5.27 -12.44
C LEU A 32 -1.48 6.64 -11.77
N GLY A 33 -2.53 6.79 -10.97
CA GLY A 33 -2.83 8.05 -10.28
C GLY A 33 -1.71 8.47 -9.32
N ALA A 34 -1.06 7.51 -8.66
CA ALA A 34 0.03 7.80 -7.72
C ALA A 34 1.24 8.49 -8.38
N ASN A 35 1.47 8.25 -9.67
CA ASN A 35 2.60 8.84 -10.40
C ASN A 35 2.42 10.34 -10.71
N PHE A 36 1.17 10.83 -10.67
CA PHE A 36 0.85 12.23 -10.99
C PHE A 36 0.54 13.06 -9.74
N GLU A 37 0.54 12.45 -8.56
CA GLU A 37 0.30 13.15 -7.30
C GLU A 37 1.60 13.72 -6.72
N PHE A 38 1.49 14.91 -6.13
CA PHE A 38 2.63 15.57 -5.47
C PHE A 38 2.51 15.59 -3.94
N ASP A 39 1.32 15.33 -3.39
CA ASP A 39 1.14 15.25 -1.94
C ASP A 39 1.63 13.89 -1.41
N LEU A 40 2.61 13.92 -0.49
CA LEU A 40 3.21 12.70 0.08
C LEU A 40 2.15 11.76 0.68
N LYS A 41 1.16 12.29 1.41
CA LYS A 41 0.07 11.48 2.01
C LYS A 41 -0.82 10.84 0.95
N LYS A 42 -1.11 11.54 -0.15
CA LYS A 42 -1.95 10.99 -1.24
C LYS A 42 -1.24 9.89 -1.99
N ILE A 43 0.07 10.01 -2.23
CA ILE A 43 0.89 8.94 -2.83
C ILE A 43 0.85 7.68 -1.95
N ILE A 44 1.02 7.82 -0.64
CA ILE A 44 0.95 6.68 0.29
C ILE A 44 -0.47 6.09 0.33
N ALA A 45 -1.51 6.91 0.25
CA ALA A 45 -2.90 6.46 0.19
C ALA A 45 -3.22 5.72 -1.12
N LEU A 46 -2.82 6.23 -2.28
CA LEU A 46 -3.03 5.54 -3.56
C LEU A 46 -2.30 4.20 -3.63
N SER A 47 -1.11 4.10 -3.02
CA SER A 47 -0.44 2.81 -2.87
C SER A 47 -1.11 1.87 -1.85
N THR A 48 -1.97 2.35 -0.93
CA THR A 48 -2.86 1.45 -0.15
C THR A 48 -4.01 0.94 -1.00
N LEU A 49 -4.57 1.81 -1.87
CA LEU A 49 -5.67 1.45 -2.74
C LEU A 49 -5.24 0.38 -3.77
N SER A 50 -4.02 0.50 -4.30
CA SER A 50 -3.48 -0.52 -5.22
C SER A 50 -3.25 -1.87 -4.52
N GLN A 51 -2.68 -1.87 -3.30
CA GLN A 51 -2.47 -3.09 -2.51
C GLN A 51 -3.78 -3.72 -2.03
N LEU A 52 -4.81 -2.92 -1.73
CA LEU A 52 -6.16 -3.43 -1.46
C LEU A 52 -6.77 -4.08 -2.71
N GLY A 53 -6.56 -3.50 -3.89
CA GLY A 53 -6.90 -4.13 -5.17
C GLY A 53 -6.22 -5.50 -5.31
N LEU A 54 -4.94 -5.61 -4.96
CA LEU A 54 -4.18 -6.86 -4.99
C LEU A 54 -4.74 -7.90 -4.00
N MET A 55 -5.05 -7.50 -2.77
CA MET A 55 -5.68 -8.39 -1.79
C MET A 55 -7.04 -8.91 -2.27
N MET A 56 -7.81 -8.05 -2.93
CA MET A 56 -9.11 -8.42 -3.51
C MET A 56 -8.96 -9.38 -4.69
N SER A 57 -7.95 -9.21 -5.56
CA SER A 57 -7.68 -10.15 -6.65
C SER A 57 -7.25 -11.51 -6.10
N ILE A 58 -6.38 -11.56 -5.09
CA ILE A 58 -5.97 -12.83 -4.44
C ILE A 58 -7.18 -13.54 -3.82
N LEU A 59 -8.05 -12.79 -3.13
CA LEU A 59 -9.25 -13.35 -2.53
C LEU A 59 -10.19 -13.93 -3.60
N SER A 60 -10.36 -13.25 -4.72
CA SER A 60 -11.21 -13.71 -5.82
C SER A 60 -10.71 -14.99 -6.49
N MET A 61 -9.40 -15.26 -6.44
CA MET A 61 -8.80 -16.51 -6.89
C MET A 61 -8.93 -17.66 -5.87
N GLY A 62 -9.55 -17.42 -4.71
CA GLY A 62 -9.75 -18.43 -3.66
C GLY A 62 -8.63 -18.50 -2.60
N PHE A 63 -7.54 -17.75 -2.75
CA PHE A 63 -6.39 -17.79 -1.84
C PHE A 63 -6.57 -16.89 -0.59
N TYR A 64 -7.63 -17.14 0.18
CA TYR A 64 -7.99 -16.30 1.33
C TYR A 64 -6.90 -16.21 2.42
N LYS A 65 -6.14 -17.29 2.65
CA LYS A 65 -5.03 -17.30 3.63
C LYS A 65 -3.92 -16.33 3.22
N LEU A 66 -3.58 -16.30 1.93
CA LEU A 66 -2.57 -15.39 1.37
C LEU A 66 -3.06 -13.94 1.44
N ALA A 67 -4.31 -13.69 1.07
CA ALA A 67 -4.91 -12.35 1.17
C ALA A 67 -4.90 -11.83 2.62
N PHE A 68 -5.16 -12.70 3.60
CA PHE A 68 -5.10 -12.33 5.01
C PHE A 68 -3.67 -12.09 5.51
N PHE A 69 -2.71 -12.94 5.12
CA PHE A 69 -1.30 -12.72 5.42
C PHE A 69 -0.83 -11.36 4.88
N HIS A 70 -1.13 -11.08 3.61
CA HIS A 70 -0.78 -9.80 2.98
C HIS A 70 -1.43 -8.60 3.67
N LEU A 71 -2.68 -8.75 4.13
CA LEU A 71 -3.37 -7.70 4.88
C LEU A 71 -2.62 -7.33 6.17
N LEU A 72 -2.10 -8.32 6.89
CA LEU A 72 -1.35 -8.10 8.13
C LEU A 72 0.01 -7.44 7.88
N THR A 73 0.78 -7.94 6.91
CA THR A 73 2.10 -7.39 6.59
C THR A 73 1.99 -5.98 6.02
N HIS A 74 1.04 -5.76 5.12
CA HIS A 74 0.72 -4.44 4.58
C HIS A 74 0.34 -3.43 5.68
N ALA A 75 -0.45 -3.84 6.69
CA ALA A 75 -0.81 -2.95 7.78
C ALA A 75 0.41 -2.46 8.57
N LEU A 76 1.39 -3.33 8.82
CA LEU A 76 2.63 -2.97 9.51
C LEU A 76 3.47 -1.98 8.69
N PHE A 77 3.70 -2.27 7.40
CA PHE A 77 4.51 -1.37 6.56
C PHE A 77 3.84 -0.04 6.28
N LYS A 78 2.51 -0.02 6.11
CA LYS A 78 1.77 1.22 5.94
C LYS A 78 1.77 2.06 7.20
N ALA A 79 1.63 1.46 8.38
CA ALA A 79 1.76 2.19 9.64
C ALA A 79 3.14 2.86 9.75
N LEU A 80 4.23 2.15 9.40
CA LEU A 80 5.58 2.70 9.38
C LEU A 80 5.74 3.85 8.37
N LEU A 81 5.20 3.70 7.15
CA LEU A 81 5.23 4.75 6.11
C LEU A 81 4.49 6.01 6.54
N PHE A 82 3.28 5.88 7.08
CA PHE A 82 2.50 7.03 7.55
C PHE A 82 3.15 7.71 8.76
N MET A 83 3.78 6.94 9.66
CA MET A 83 4.52 7.51 10.79
C MET A 83 5.73 8.32 10.30
N CYS A 84 6.55 7.74 9.41
CA CYS A 84 7.71 8.45 8.83
C CYS A 84 7.27 9.70 8.05
N ALA A 85 6.24 9.59 7.23
CA ALA A 85 5.67 10.73 6.51
C ALA A 85 5.14 11.82 7.46
N GLY A 86 4.54 11.43 8.59
CA GLY A 86 4.11 12.35 9.64
C GLY A 86 5.27 13.17 10.22
N VAL A 87 6.39 12.51 10.52
CA VAL A 87 7.59 13.22 11.03
C VAL A 87 8.18 14.14 9.96
N ILE A 88 8.25 13.71 8.70
CA ILE A 88 8.73 14.54 7.59
C ILE A 88 7.86 15.81 7.46
N ILE A 89 6.54 15.65 7.42
CA ILE A 89 5.59 16.78 7.26
C ILE A 89 5.66 17.74 8.45
N HIS A 90 5.79 17.22 9.67
CA HIS A 90 5.93 18.05 10.87
C HIS A 90 7.21 18.90 10.79
N ASN A 91 8.33 18.29 10.38
CA ASN A 91 9.62 18.98 10.30
C ASN A 91 9.72 19.95 9.10
N THR A 92 8.91 19.76 8.05
CA THR A 92 8.78 20.68 6.92
C THR A 92 7.69 21.74 7.13
N LYS A 93 7.36 22.09 8.38
CA LYS A 93 6.35 23.10 8.74
C LYS A 93 4.98 22.84 8.10
N ASN A 94 4.53 21.59 8.12
CA ASN A 94 3.27 21.11 7.54
C ASN A 94 3.18 21.14 6.00
N ALA A 95 4.28 21.36 5.28
CA ALA A 95 4.31 21.21 3.84
C ALA A 95 4.23 19.71 3.45
N GLN A 96 3.24 19.35 2.64
CA GLN A 96 3.00 17.95 2.21
C GLN A 96 3.49 17.66 0.79
N ASP A 97 3.72 18.71 0.00
CA ASP A 97 4.15 18.60 -1.38
C ASP A 97 5.63 18.20 -1.45
N ILE A 98 5.89 17.07 -2.10
CA ILE A 98 7.21 16.46 -2.23
C ILE A 98 8.22 17.36 -2.96
N ARG A 99 7.75 18.32 -3.77
CA ARG A 99 8.63 19.23 -4.53
C ARG A 99 9.38 20.20 -3.62
N PHE A 100 8.86 20.45 -2.42
CA PHE A 100 9.52 21.26 -1.40
C PHE A 100 10.32 20.42 -0.39
N MET A 101 10.34 19.09 -0.55
CA MET A 101 11.07 18.18 0.32
C MET A 101 12.41 17.82 -0.34
N GLY A 102 13.52 18.25 0.26
CA GLY A 102 14.87 18.01 -0.25
C GLY A 102 15.86 17.62 0.84
N ASN A 103 16.92 16.91 0.46
CA ASN A 103 18.04 16.53 1.33
C ASN A 103 17.66 15.84 2.66
N LEU A 104 16.57 15.05 2.64
CA LEU A 104 16.04 14.38 3.83
C LEU A 104 17.01 13.33 4.40
N SER A 105 17.83 12.70 3.56
CA SER A 105 18.80 11.68 3.99
C SER A 105 19.87 12.24 4.92
N MET A 106 20.27 13.50 4.73
CA MET A 106 21.26 14.17 5.57
C MET A 106 20.61 14.82 6.80
N SER A 107 19.42 15.40 6.66
CA SER A 107 18.74 16.08 7.77
C SER A 107 18.07 15.11 8.75
N MET A 108 17.56 13.98 8.25
CA MET A 108 16.80 13.00 9.02
C MET A 108 17.15 11.56 8.62
N PRO A 109 18.39 11.10 8.88
CA PRO A 109 18.90 9.82 8.39
C PRO A 109 18.09 8.62 8.90
N LEU A 110 17.67 8.63 10.16
CA LEU A 110 16.91 7.53 10.75
C LEU A 110 15.54 7.37 10.07
N THR A 111 14.76 8.46 9.94
CA THR A 111 13.43 8.38 9.30
C THR A 111 13.55 8.02 7.82
N CYS A 112 14.56 8.52 7.12
CA CYS A 112 14.81 8.11 5.73
C CYS A 112 15.16 6.62 5.62
N SER A 113 15.97 6.07 6.53
CA SER A 113 16.27 4.65 6.53
C SER A 113 15.02 3.79 6.77
N CYS A 114 14.19 4.13 7.77
CA CYS A 114 12.94 3.44 8.05
C CYS A 114 11.93 3.56 6.90
N PHE A 115 11.81 4.75 6.30
CA PHE A 115 10.95 5.00 5.15
C PHE A 115 11.37 4.15 3.94
N ASN A 116 12.68 4.04 3.68
CA ASN A 116 13.21 3.21 2.60
C ASN A 116 13.02 1.72 2.86
N VAL A 117 13.22 1.23 4.09
CA VAL A 117 12.93 -0.16 4.47
C VAL A 117 11.46 -0.49 4.23
N ALA A 118 10.55 0.42 4.64
CA ALA A 118 9.12 0.24 4.44
C ALA A 118 8.72 0.24 2.95
N ASN A 119 9.34 1.09 2.13
CA ASN A 119 9.12 1.11 0.68
C ASN A 119 9.67 -0.14 -0.02
N LEU A 120 10.85 -0.63 0.36
CA LEU A 120 11.43 -1.86 -0.18
C LEU A 120 10.56 -3.07 0.15
N ALA A 121 10.05 -3.14 1.38
CA ALA A 121 9.09 -4.16 1.75
C ALA A 121 7.81 -4.04 0.92
N LEU A 122 7.26 -2.83 0.73
CA LEU A 122 6.05 -2.64 -0.09
C LEU A 122 6.23 -3.02 -1.57
N CYS A 123 7.45 -2.92 -2.10
CA CYS A 123 7.79 -3.36 -3.46
C CYS A 123 8.01 -4.89 -3.58
N GLY A 124 7.99 -5.65 -2.47
CA GLY A 124 8.20 -7.11 -2.47
C GLY A 124 9.68 -7.51 -2.58
N MET A 125 10.60 -6.73 -1.99
CA MET A 125 12.03 -7.06 -1.97
C MET A 125 12.26 -8.43 -1.27
N PRO A 126 13.10 -9.33 -1.81
CA PRO A 126 13.30 -10.66 -1.25
C PRO A 126 13.76 -10.62 0.20
N PHE A 127 13.21 -11.52 1.02
CA PHE A 127 13.44 -11.64 2.47
C PHE A 127 12.90 -10.50 3.34
N LEU A 128 12.30 -9.47 2.76
CA LEU A 128 11.45 -8.53 3.49
C LEU A 128 10.00 -9.05 3.43
N ALA A 129 9.23 -8.85 4.50
CA ALA A 129 7.94 -9.53 4.69
C ALA A 129 6.78 -8.98 3.84
N GLY A 130 7.06 -8.35 2.69
CA GLY A 130 6.06 -7.75 1.81
C GLY A 130 5.85 -8.50 0.50
#